data_AF-A0A6J4U7X1-F1
#
_entry.id   AF-A0A6J4U7X1-F1
#
_cell.length_a   1.000
_cell.length_b   1.000
_cell.length_c   1.000
_cell.angle_alpha   90.00
_cell.angle_beta   90.00
_cell.angle_gamma   90.00
#
_symmetry.space_group_name_H-M   'P 1'
#
loop_
_entity.id
_entity.type
_entity.pdbx_description
1 polymer ?
#
loop_
_entity_poly.entity_id
_entity_poly.type
_entity_poly.pdbx_seq_one_letter_code
_entity_poly.pdbx_strand_id
1 'polypeptide(L)'
;YVFQGMYEAGRWPVGIYPPWMRATLTFVVPIAFAITIPASGLVGRLTVPTLLGAVGLAVGLLALSRWFWTRGVRRYAGASA
;
A
#
# COMPACT_ATOMS: atom_id res chain seq x y z
N TYR A 1 14.39 -14.40 -1.61
CA TYR A 1 13.43 -15.23 -0.86
C TYR A 1 12.20 -14.44 -0.39
N VAL A 2 12.33 -13.35 0.38
CA VAL A 2 11.17 -12.57 0.88
C VAL A 2 10.27 -12.03 -0.23
N PHE A 3 10.84 -11.49 -1.31
CA PHE A 3 10.09 -10.96 -2.47
C PHE A 3 9.24 -12.02 -3.19
N GLN A 4 9.78 -13.24 -3.31
CA GLN A 4 9.09 -14.35 -3.97
C GLN A 4 7.92 -14.85 -3.10
N GLY A 5 8.12 -14.93 -1.79
CA GLY A 5 7.04 -15.25 -0.84
C GLY A 5 5.93 -14.19 -0.83
N MET A 6 6.28 -12.91 -1.00
CA MET A 6 5.29 -11.83 -1.14
C MET A 6 4.48 -11.94 -2.44
N TYR A 7 5.12 -12.28 -3.55
CA TYR A 7 4.45 -12.48 -4.84
C TYR A 7 3.49 -13.67 -4.80
N GLU A 8 3.90 -14.78 -4.17
CA GLU A 8 3.06 -15.96 -3.96
C GLU A 8 1.90 -15.74 -2.96
N ALA A 9 2.01 -14.77 -2.06
CA ALA A 9 0.92 -14.39 -1.17
C ALA A 9 -0.15 -13.53 -1.89
N GLY A 10 0.25 -12.76 -2.91
CA GLY A 10 -0.65 -11.89 -3.67
C GLY A 10 -1.61 -12.61 -4.63
N ARG A 11 -1.34 -13.88 -4.97
CA ARG A 11 -2.16 -14.71 -5.88
C ARG A 11 -3.40 -15.33 -5.23
N TRP A 12 -3.51 -15.26 -3.89
CA TRP A 12 -4.66 -15.81 -3.16
C TRP A 12 -5.47 -14.71 -2.47
N PRO A 13 -6.81 -14.85 -2.37
CA PRO A 13 -7.67 -13.80 -1.81
C PRO A 13 -7.26 -13.44 -0.38
N VAL A 14 -7.21 -12.17 -0.02
CA VAL A 14 -6.70 -11.78 1.32
C VAL A 14 -7.56 -12.32 2.48
N GLY A 15 -8.80 -12.74 2.22
CA GLY A 15 -9.76 -13.25 3.21
C GLY A 15 -9.43 -14.60 3.84
N ILE A 16 -8.54 -15.41 3.25
CA ILE A 16 -8.11 -16.70 3.81
C ILE A 16 -7.03 -16.57 4.90
N TYR A 17 -6.44 -15.37 5.06
CA TYR A 17 -5.36 -15.15 6.01
C TYR A 17 -5.88 -14.68 7.38
N PRO A 18 -5.21 -15.05 8.49
CA PRO A 18 -5.56 -14.60 9.83
C PRO A 18 -5.45 -13.06 9.95
N PRO A 19 -6.19 -12.43 10.90
CA PRO A 19 -6.40 -10.97 10.92
C PRO A 19 -5.12 -10.13 10.91
N TRP A 20 -4.11 -10.57 11.67
CA TRP A 20 -2.81 -9.89 11.75
C TRP A 20 -2.06 -9.93 10.41
N MET A 21 -2.14 -11.04 9.69
CA MET A 21 -1.47 -11.21 8.40
C MET A 21 -2.21 -10.47 7.29
N ARG A 22 -3.54 -10.41 7.38
CA ARG A 22 -4.38 -9.51 6.55
C ARG A 22 -3.96 -8.06 6.69
N ALA A 23 -3.75 -7.58 7.91
CA ALA A 23 -3.31 -6.22 8.17
C ALA A 23 -1.90 -5.98 7.56
N THR A 24 -0.93 -6.84 7.85
CA THR A 24 0.43 -6.70 7.32
C THR A 24 0.46 -6.71 5.78
N LEU A 25 -0.23 -7.63 5.13
CA LEU A 25 -0.29 -7.72 3.66
C LEU A 25 -1.05 -6.56 3.01
N THR A 26 -2.01 -5.96 3.72
CA THR A 26 -2.77 -4.81 3.23
C THR A 26 -2.01 -3.49 3.40
N PHE A 27 -1.32 -3.31 4.52
CA PHE A 27 -0.73 -2.02 4.91
C PHE A 27 0.77 -1.89 4.63
N VAL A 28 1.52 -2.99 4.49
CA VAL A 28 2.99 -2.94 4.30
C VAL A 28 3.42 -2.95 2.82
N VAL A 29 2.67 -3.57 1.91
CA VAL A 29 3.07 -3.73 0.49
C VAL A 29 2.04 -3.17 -0.52
N PRO A 30 1.05 -2.42 -0.06
CA PRO A 30 -0.30 -2.25 -0.68
C PRO A 30 -0.72 -3.20 -1.83
N ILE A 31 -0.35 -4.49 -1.84
CA ILE A 31 -0.66 -5.39 -2.98
C ILE A 31 -2.16 -5.64 -3.07
N ALA A 32 -2.80 -5.94 -1.93
CA ALA A 32 -4.24 -6.19 -1.89
C ALA A 32 -5.04 -4.97 -2.37
N PHE A 33 -4.56 -3.78 -2.03
CA PHE A 33 -5.15 -2.52 -2.49
C PHE A 33 -4.95 -2.31 -4.00
N ALA A 34 -3.73 -2.50 -4.49
CA ALA A 34 -3.36 -2.34 -5.90
C ALA A 34 -4.12 -3.30 -6.83
N ILE A 35 -4.53 -4.48 -6.34
CA ILE A 35 -5.22 -5.49 -7.15
C ILE A 35 -6.75 -5.41 -6.96
N THR A 36 -7.22 -5.34 -5.71
CA THR A 36 -8.64 -5.56 -5.40
C THR A 36 -9.51 -4.36 -5.73
N ILE A 37 -9.01 -3.14 -5.46
CA ILE A 37 -9.79 -1.92 -5.69
C ILE A 37 -10.01 -1.70 -7.20
N PRO A 38 -8.98 -1.74 -8.07
CA PRO A 38 -9.19 -1.54 -9.51
C PRO A 38 -10.04 -2.66 -10.12
N ALA A 39 -9.79 -3.92 -9.74
CA ALA A 39 -10.60 -5.05 -10.20
C ALA A 39 -12.08 -4.87 -9.84
N SER A 40 -12.38 -4.46 -8.60
CA SER A 40 -13.77 -4.18 -8.19
C SER A 40 -14.41 -3.03 -8.97
N GLY A 41 -13.63 -2.04 -9.41
CA GLY A 41 -14.09 -0.99 -10.31
C GLY A 41 -14.46 -1.50 -11.69
N LEU A 42 -13.63 -2.38 -12.26
CA LEU A 42 -13.85 -2.96 -13.58
C LEU A 42 -15.11 -3.83 -13.66
N VAL A 43 -15.46 -4.55 -12.59
CA VAL A 43 -16.71 -5.35 -12.54
C VAL A 43 -17.90 -4.60 -11.93
N GLY A 44 -17.82 -3.27 -11.78
CA GLY A 44 -18.94 -2.43 -11.32
C GLY A 44 -19.32 -2.62 -9.85
N ARG A 45 -18.41 -3.14 -9.01
CA ARG A 45 -18.62 -3.39 -7.57
C ARG A 45 -17.94 -2.36 -6.67
N LEU A 46 -17.47 -1.24 -7.24
CA LEU A 46 -16.90 -0.15 -6.47
C LEU A 46 -18.01 0.57 -5.68
N THR A 47 -17.78 0.83 -4.40
CA THR A 47 -18.69 1.65 -3.58
C THR A 47 -18.03 3.00 -3.28
N VAL A 48 -18.83 4.02 -3.00
CA VAL A 48 -18.30 5.35 -2.65
C VAL A 48 -17.36 5.30 -1.42
N PRO A 49 -17.68 4.55 -0.34
CA PRO A 49 -16.77 4.42 0.79
C PRO A 49 -15.42 3.79 0.43
N THR A 50 -15.41 2.75 -0.42
CA THR A 50 -14.15 2.10 -0.82
C THR A 50 -13.32 3.00 -1.72
N LEU A 51 -13.95 3.78 -2.60
CA LEU A 51 -13.28 4.79 -3.42
C LEU A 51 -12.65 5.90 -2.56
N LEU A 52 -13.38 6.44 -1.58
CA LEU A 52 -12.85 7.47 -0.70
C LEU A 52 -11.70 6.96 0.16
N GLY A 53 -11.83 5.75 0.73
CA GLY A 53 -10.73 5.08 1.42
C GLY A 53 -9.52 4.89 0.52
N ALA A 54 -9.75 4.60 -0.76
CA ALA A 54 -8.69 4.44 -1.73
C ALA A 54 -7.93 5.73 -2.05
N VAL A 55 -8.65 6.81 -2.30
CA VAL A 55 -8.06 8.14 -2.50
C VAL A 55 -7.31 8.57 -1.24
N GLY A 56 -7.89 8.37 -0.05
CA GLY A 56 -7.27 8.72 1.22
C GLY A 56 -5.93 7.98 1.45
N LEU A 57 -5.90 6.67 1.18
CA LEU A 57 -4.67 5.89 1.30
C LEU A 57 -3.58 6.39 0.34
N ALA A 58 -3.94 6.65 -0.92
CA ALA A 58 -3.00 7.14 -1.93
C ALA A 58 -2.38 8.49 -1.52
N VAL A 59 -3.21 9.44 -1.08
CA VAL A 59 -2.75 10.75 -0.60
C VAL A 59 -1.86 10.59 0.64
N GLY A 60 -2.26 9.74 1.59
CA GLY A 60 -1.50 9.49 2.81
C GLY A 60 -0.10 8.92 2.54
N LEU A 61 0.01 7.93 1.66
CA LEU A 61 1.29 7.34 1.28
C LEU A 61 2.18 8.36 0.55
N LEU A 62 1.64 9.13 -0.39
CA LEU A 62 2.40 10.16 -1.08
C LEU A 62 2.94 11.23 -0.11
N ALA A 63 2.11 11.68 0.83
CA ALA A 63 2.50 12.64 1.86
C ALA A 63 3.61 12.07 2.77
N LEU A 64 3.48 10.81 3.18
CA LEU A 64 4.49 10.14 4.01
C LEU A 64 5.83 10.00 3.27
N SER A 65 5.80 9.54 2.02
CA SER A 65 7.00 9.44 1.18
C SER A 65 7.68 10.80 0.99
N ARG A 66 6.89 11.86 0.72
CA ARG A 66 7.41 13.23 0.56
C ARG A 66 8.02 13.76 1.86
N TRP A 67 7.37 13.54 2.98
CA TRP A 67 7.88 13.93 4.30
C TRP A 67 9.19 13.22 4.61
N PHE A 68 9.26 11.90 4.41
CA PHE A 68 10.46 11.11 4.65
C PHE A 68 11.63 11.57 3.77
N TRP A 69 11.38 11.76 2.47
CA TRP A 69 12.38 12.25 1.51
C TRP A 69 12.94 13.61 1.91
N THR A 70 12.06 14.60 2.18
CA THR A 70 12.50 15.95 2.53
C THR A 70 13.26 16.01 3.85
N ARG A 71 12.88 15.20 4.84
CA ARG A 71 13.63 15.06 6.10
C ARG A 71 14.99 14.40 5.88
N GLY A 72 15.06 13.38 5.03
CA GLY A 72 16.31 12.70 4.67
C GLY A 72 17.32 13.64 4.00
N VAL A 73 16.89 14.38 2.96
CA VAL A 73 17.75 15.34 2.24
C VAL A 73 18.30 16.42 3.18
N ARG A 74 17.49 16.93 4.11
CA ARG A 74 17.93 17.93 5.09
C ARG A 74 19.02 17.43 6.04
N ARG A 75 19.05 16.13 6.35
CA ARG A 75 20.10 15.54 7.20
C ARG A 75 21.35 15.12 6.42
N TYR A 76 21.22 14.83 5.13
CA TYR A 76 22.36 14.53 4.26
C TYR A 76 23.13 15.78 3.79
N ALA A 77 22.47 16.92 3.65
CA ALA A 77 23.11 18.17 3.22
C ALA A 77 24.18 18.72 4.19
N GLY A 78 24.28 18.18 5.43
CA GLY A 78 25.36 18.51 6.36
C GLY A 78 26.66 17.73 6.16
N ALA A 79 26.68 16.69 5.33
CA ALA A 79 27.87 15.83 5.10
C ALA A 79 28.71 16.24 3.88
N SER A 80 28.44 17.41 3.29
CA SER A 80 29.17 17.94 2.12
C SER A 80 29.77 19.34 2.37
N ALA A 81 29.90 19.74 3.65
CA ALA A 81 30.60 20.95 4.07
C ALA A 81 31.86 20.57 4.86
#